data_AF-A0A382U0Z1-F1
#
_entry.id   AF-A0A382U0Z1-F1
#
_cell.length_a   1.000
_cell.length_b   1.000
_cell.length_c   1.000
_cell.angle_alpha   90.00
_cell.angle_beta   90.00
_cell.angle_gamma   90.00
#
_symmetry.space_group_name_H-M   'P 1'
#
loop_
_entity.id
_entity.type
_entity.pdbx_description
1 polymer ?
#
loop_
_entity_poly.entity_id
_entity_poly.type
_entity_poly.pdbx_seq_one_letter_code
_entity_poly.pdbx_strand_id
1 'polypeptide(L)'
;KIKLVKDVMHEDYTISQLKGDAKKLGIVGFVYEILSWSKQYERAVLAACSDWIKAAIVPDFETLVSLAQVVRNKKLPKLKIIPLNAIPEFQMNMPKMSGLLGVLSDYVQYDSEYRPIAKFLFGNIMLTQTGNDAHELSKAGYKAVSINGEFFESKTNAVTIDINSKISKLTKIISQSSTVDGLLQTITLLRNHVQKKKSNLKKIEQKLRYLMKQLQVSETELGNTSHSNSTLQSQIHAKVNLSNNFSQRISELRVQEERLSPKIIQISSSIESLEQRIKLVKENYSYAEQVTISNKI
;
A
#
# COMPACT_ATOMS: atom_id res chain seq x y z
N LYS A 1 4.46 24.63 19.67
CA LYS A 1 4.83 24.57 18.23
C LYS A 1 6.33 24.30 17.96
N ILE A 2 7.27 24.76 18.80
CA ILE A 2 8.74 24.50 18.65
C ILE A 2 9.16 23.07 19.03
N LYS A 3 8.36 22.36 19.85
CA LYS A 3 8.67 21.02 20.38
C LYS A 3 8.64 19.91 19.31
N LEU A 4 7.67 19.98 18.39
CA LEU A 4 7.49 19.01 17.30
C LEU A 4 8.61 19.09 16.24
N VAL A 5 9.27 20.25 16.15
CA VAL A 5 10.42 20.45 15.28
C VAL A 5 11.62 19.73 15.90
N LYS A 6 11.88 19.89 17.21
CA LYS A 6 12.98 19.26 17.97
C LYS A 6 13.01 17.72 17.91
N ASP A 7 11.85 17.07 17.93
CA ASP A 7 11.78 15.59 17.95
C ASP A 7 11.99 14.96 16.55
N VAL A 8 12.09 15.77 15.48
CA VAL A 8 12.36 15.34 14.09
C VAL A 8 13.78 15.75 13.66
N MET A 9 14.63 16.26 14.56
CA MET A 9 15.88 16.96 14.18
C MET A 9 17.07 16.04 14.04
N HIS A 10 17.33 15.69 12.78
CA HIS A 10 18.57 15.14 12.27
C HIS A 10 19.68 16.23 12.26
N GLU A 11 20.65 16.15 11.36
CA GLU A 11 21.78 17.11 11.27
C GLU A 11 21.38 18.48 10.68
N ASP A 12 20.28 18.57 9.92
CA ASP A 12 19.88 19.80 9.21
C ASP A 12 19.58 20.97 10.16
N TYR A 13 19.07 20.68 11.37
CA TYR A 13 18.85 21.71 12.39
C TYR A 13 20.15 22.27 12.93
N THR A 14 21.09 21.39 13.26
CA THR A 14 22.39 21.77 13.79
C THR A 14 23.09 22.70 12.80
N ILE A 15 23.11 22.32 11.52
CA ILE A 15 23.66 23.14 10.44
C ILE A 15 22.97 24.50 10.39
N SER A 16 21.63 24.55 10.42
CA SER A 16 20.87 25.81 10.40
C SER A 16 21.21 26.73 11.58
N GLN A 17 21.43 26.18 12.77
CA GLN A 17 21.76 26.95 13.98
C GLN A 17 23.19 27.48 13.99
N LEU A 18 24.11 26.80 13.30
CA LEU A 18 25.52 27.18 13.24
C LEU A 18 25.82 28.10 12.05
N LYS A 19 25.10 27.94 10.93
CA LYS A 19 25.36 28.65 9.69
C LYS A 19 25.29 30.18 9.84
N GLY A 20 24.40 30.70 10.70
CA GLY A 20 24.30 32.14 10.96
C GLY A 20 25.55 32.78 11.57
N ASP A 21 26.30 32.02 12.37
CA ASP A 21 27.54 32.47 13.02
C ASP A 21 28.79 31.72 12.51
N ALA A 22 28.70 31.06 11.35
CA ALA A 22 29.71 30.13 10.85
C ALA A 22 31.14 30.71 10.91
N LYS A 23 31.33 31.95 10.41
CA LYS A 23 32.63 32.63 10.45
C LYS A 23 33.16 32.86 11.86
N LYS A 24 32.30 33.26 12.81
CA LYS A 24 32.68 33.47 14.22
C LYS A 24 33.04 32.17 14.93
N LEU A 25 32.46 31.07 14.46
CA LEU A 25 32.68 29.72 14.97
C LEU A 25 33.86 29.01 14.28
N GLY A 26 34.57 29.68 13.38
CA GLY A 26 35.70 29.11 12.64
C GLY A 26 35.31 28.05 11.61
N ILE A 27 34.03 28.01 11.20
CA ILE A 27 33.55 27.10 10.15
C ILE A 27 33.92 27.70 8.79
N VAL A 28 34.73 26.96 8.03
CA VAL A 28 35.15 27.29 6.66
C VAL A 28 33.99 27.07 5.68
N GLY A 29 33.27 25.96 5.86
CA GLY A 29 32.08 25.62 5.08
C GLY A 29 31.56 24.23 5.42
N PHE A 30 30.56 23.77 4.70
CA PHE A 30 30.08 22.38 4.80
C PHE A 30 30.44 21.58 3.55
N VAL A 31 30.61 20.25 3.69
CA VAL A 31 31.04 19.38 2.58
C VAL A 31 30.15 19.53 1.34
N TYR A 32 28.81 19.58 1.50
CA TYR A 32 27.87 19.76 0.39
C TYR A 32 27.96 21.12 -0.34
N GLU A 33 28.64 22.11 0.25
CA GLU A 33 28.84 23.43 -0.35
C GLU A 33 30.17 23.49 -1.12
N ILE A 34 31.16 22.72 -0.69
CA ILE A 34 32.54 22.77 -1.16
C ILE A 34 32.81 21.74 -2.27
N LEU A 35 32.15 20.59 -2.20
CA LEU A 35 32.31 19.54 -3.19
C LEU A 35 31.15 19.57 -4.20
N SER A 36 31.49 19.40 -5.48
CA SER A 36 30.52 19.24 -6.57
C SER A 36 30.86 18.02 -7.42
N TRP A 37 29.89 17.50 -8.16
CA TRP A 37 30.07 16.29 -8.97
C TRP A 37 29.09 16.28 -10.13
N SER A 38 29.42 15.52 -11.17
CA SER A 38 28.50 15.33 -12.30
C SER A 38 27.33 14.43 -11.90
N LYS A 39 26.19 14.61 -12.58
CA LYS A 39 24.97 13.84 -12.30
C LYS A 39 25.17 12.33 -12.41
N GLN A 40 26.08 11.89 -13.27
CA GLN A 40 26.39 10.47 -13.48
C GLN A 40 26.91 9.78 -12.20
N TYR A 41 27.64 10.52 -11.35
CA TYR A 41 28.28 9.97 -10.15
C TYR A 41 27.53 10.33 -8.86
N GLU A 42 26.40 11.04 -8.96
CA GLU A 42 25.66 11.54 -7.81
C GLU A 42 25.28 10.42 -6.82
N ARG A 43 24.83 9.27 -7.32
CA ARG A 43 24.44 8.14 -6.46
C ARG A 43 25.65 7.51 -5.77
N ALA A 44 26.74 7.31 -6.50
CA ALA A 44 28.00 6.81 -5.95
C ALA A 44 28.52 7.71 -4.82
N VAL A 45 28.57 9.03 -5.06
CA VAL A 45 29.03 10.02 -4.08
C VAL A 45 28.14 10.04 -2.84
N LEU A 46 26.81 10.02 -3.01
CA LEU A 46 25.89 10.06 -1.87
C LEU A 46 25.90 8.75 -1.06
N ALA A 47 25.99 7.61 -1.72
CA ALA A 47 26.11 6.30 -1.06
C ALA A 47 27.40 6.23 -0.23
N ALA A 48 28.52 6.67 -0.81
CA ALA A 48 29.84 6.65 -0.16
C ALA A 48 29.97 7.68 0.97
N CYS A 49 29.47 8.91 0.76
CA CYS A 49 29.61 9.99 1.73
C CYS A 49 28.63 9.84 2.90
N SER A 50 27.42 9.31 2.64
CA SER A 50 26.38 9.11 3.65
C SER A 50 26.22 10.37 4.54
N ASP A 51 26.27 10.21 5.86
CA ASP A 51 26.18 11.30 6.85
C ASP A 51 27.33 12.34 6.78
N TRP A 52 28.46 12.05 6.12
CA TRP A 52 29.60 12.98 6.03
C TRP A 52 29.35 14.16 5.09
N ILE A 53 28.38 14.06 4.18
CA ILE A 53 28.05 15.15 3.24
C ILE A 53 27.61 16.44 3.95
N LYS A 54 27.18 16.30 5.22
CA LYS A 54 26.72 17.36 6.11
C LYS A 54 27.76 17.83 7.11
N ALA A 55 28.99 17.32 7.05
CA ALA A 55 30.03 17.69 8.00
C ALA A 55 30.46 19.15 7.86
N ALA A 56 30.74 19.80 8.99
CA ALA A 56 31.36 21.12 9.04
C ALA A 56 32.87 21.00 8.88
N ILE A 57 33.46 21.87 8.06
CA ILE A 57 34.90 21.94 7.82
C ILE A 57 35.47 23.09 8.64
N VAL A 58 36.54 22.82 9.38
CA VAL A 58 37.25 23.79 10.23
C VAL A 58 38.74 23.75 9.88
N PRO A 59 39.52 24.82 10.11
CA PRO A 59 40.93 24.85 9.75
C PRO A 59 41.76 23.82 10.53
N ASP A 60 41.48 23.66 11.83
CA ASP A 60 42.31 22.91 12.75
C ASP A 60 41.56 22.21 13.89
N PHE A 61 42.31 21.40 14.65
CA PHE A 61 41.79 20.65 15.80
C PHE A 61 41.34 21.55 16.96
N GLU A 62 41.99 22.70 17.18
CA GLU A 62 41.61 23.64 18.25
C GLU A 62 40.22 24.23 17.97
N THR A 63 39.98 24.62 16.73
CA THR A 63 38.68 25.09 16.23
C THR A 63 37.62 23.99 16.30
N LEU A 64 37.99 22.74 16.00
CA LEU A 64 37.09 21.59 16.17
C LEU A 64 36.62 21.44 17.61
N VAL A 65 37.54 21.48 18.58
CA VAL A 65 37.21 21.35 20.01
C VAL A 65 36.31 22.50 20.46
N SER A 66 36.63 23.72 20.03
CA SER A 66 35.84 24.92 20.31
C SER A 66 34.41 24.81 19.76
N LEU A 67 34.27 24.40 18.49
CA LEU A 67 32.97 24.20 17.85
C LEU A 67 32.17 23.08 18.53
N ALA A 68 32.81 21.96 18.88
CA ALA A 68 32.17 20.87 19.60
C ALA A 68 31.61 21.33 20.96
N GLN A 69 32.32 22.23 21.65
CA GLN A 69 31.83 22.81 22.90
C GLN A 69 30.59 23.69 22.68
N VAL A 70 30.58 24.50 21.63
CA VAL A 70 29.40 25.31 21.25
C VAL A 70 28.19 24.42 20.96
N VAL A 71 28.38 23.33 20.21
CA VAL A 71 27.33 22.35 19.87
C VAL A 71 26.74 21.73 21.14
N ARG A 72 27.59 21.30 22.09
CA ARG A 72 27.16 20.75 23.39
C ARG A 72 26.40 21.78 24.22
N ASN A 73 26.93 22.99 24.37
CA ASN A 73 26.32 24.06 25.15
C ASN A 73 24.93 24.45 24.60
N LYS A 74 24.78 24.49 23.27
CA LYS A 74 23.51 24.75 22.60
C LYS A 74 22.56 23.53 22.58
N LYS A 75 22.97 22.38 23.12
CA LYS A 75 22.22 21.11 23.13
C LYS A 75 21.74 20.71 21.72
N LEU A 76 22.61 20.86 20.72
CA LEU A 76 22.30 20.48 19.34
C LEU A 76 22.45 18.95 19.16
N PRO A 77 21.60 18.30 18.34
CA PRO A 77 21.50 16.83 18.34
C PRO A 77 22.77 16.09 17.86
N LYS A 78 23.29 16.46 16.69
CA LYS A 78 24.44 15.79 16.05
C LYS A 78 25.14 16.74 15.08
N LEU A 79 26.47 16.67 15.04
CA LEU A 79 27.32 17.33 14.05
C LEU A 79 28.56 16.48 13.80
N LYS A 80 28.94 16.32 12.54
CA LYS A 80 30.27 15.83 12.15
C LYS A 80 31.16 17.04 11.84
N ILE A 81 32.42 16.98 12.25
CA ILE A 81 33.40 18.06 12.05
C ILE A 81 34.66 17.45 11.44
N ILE A 82 35.19 18.08 10.40
CA ILE A 82 36.42 17.68 9.71
C ILE A 82 37.45 18.82 9.84
N PRO A 83 38.57 18.61 10.55
CA PRO A 83 39.67 19.57 10.62
C PRO A 83 40.58 19.43 9.40
N LEU A 84 40.77 20.49 8.63
CA LEU A 84 41.51 20.46 7.36
C LEU A 84 42.98 20.07 7.55
N ASN A 85 43.63 20.58 8.60
CA ASN A 85 45.06 20.36 8.85
C ASN A 85 45.41 18.98 9.45
N ALA A 86 44.41 18.19 9.88
CA ALA A 86 44.65 16.91 10.55
C ALA A 86 44.19 15.71 9.70
N ILE A 87 43.93 15.93 8.41
CA ILE A 87 43.61 14.85 7.48
C ILE A 87 44.90 14.16 7.05
N PRO A 88 45.05 12.85 7.34
CA PRO A 88 46.23 12.12 6.89
C PRO A 88 46.24 12.01 5.37
N GLU A 89 47.43 12.15 4.78
CA GLU A 89 47.60 11.75 3.38
C GLU A 89 47.56 10.23 3.29
N PHE A 90 46.64 9.73 2.45
CA PHE A 90 46.55 8.30 2.13
C PHE A 90 46.64 8.12 0.62
N GLN A 91 47.36 7.08 0.20
CA GLN A 91 47.45 6.64 -1.18
C GLN A 91 47.04 5.18 -1.23
N MET A 92 46.07 4.87 -2.09
CA MET A 92 45.62 3.50 -2.33
C MET A 92 46.27 2.95 -3.59
N ASN A 93 46.77 1.72 -3.51
CA ASN A 93 47.21 1.00 -4.71
C ASN A 93 45.98 0.55 -5.49
N MET A 94 45.93 0.91 -6.78
CA MET A 94 44.85 0.53 -7.68
C MET A 94 44.92 -0.96 -8.03
N PRO A 95 43.88 -1.76 -7.71
CA PRO A 95 43.81 -3.14 -8.17
C PRO A 95 43.56 -3.18 -9.67
N LYS A 96 44.10 -4.19 -10.35
CA LYS A 96 43.78 -4.46 -11.76
C LYS A 96 42.57 -5.39 -11.82
N MET A 97 41.38 -4.83 -12.03
CA MET A 97 40.13 -5.59 -12.14
C MET A 97 39.27 -5.03 -13.28
N SER A 98 38.56 -5.91 -13.99
CA SER A 98 37.56 -5.51 -14.98
C SER A 98 36.40 -4.78 -14.30
N GLY A 99 35.89 -3.69 -14.90
CA GLY A 99 34.78 -2.91 -14.34
C GLY A 99 35.16 -1.83 -13.32
N LEU A 100 36.46 -1.69 -12.98
CA LEU A 100 36.98 -0.60 -12.17
C LEU A 100 37.14 0.68 -13.01
N LEU A 101 36.51 1.77 -12.58
CA LEU A 101 36.59 3.07 -13.24
C LEU A 101 37.71 3.96 -12.65
N GLY A 102 37.97 3.87 -11.34
CA GLY A 102 38.99 4.70 -10.69
C GLY A 102 38.75 4.86 -9.19
N VAL A 103 39.43 5.83 -8.58
CA VAL A 103 39.15 6.27 -7.21
C VAL A 103 38.04 7.31 -7.24
N LEU A 104 37.06 7.19 -6.36
CA LEU A 104 35.89 8.09 -6.35
C LEU A 104 36.27 9.57 -6.15
N SER A 105 37.37 9.86 -5.44
CA SER A 105 37.87 11.23 -5.25
C SER A 105 38.21 11.95 -6.55
N ASP A 106 38.52 11.22 -7.63
CA ASP A 106 38.88 11.80 -8.93
C ASP A 106 37.64 12.22 -9.73
N TYR A 107 36.46 11.78 -9.30
CA TYR A 107 35.16 12.08 -9.93
C TYR A 107 34.38 13.17 -9.20
N VAL A 108 35.03 13.84 -8.23
CA VAL A 108 34.50 14.97 -7.47
C VAL A 108 35.32 16.22 -7.78
N GLN A 109 34.64 17.35 -7.94
CA GLN A 109 35.20 18.66 -8.24
C GLN A 109 35.27 19.53 -6.97
N TYR A 110 36.38 20.23 -6.80
CA TYR A 110 36.68 21.04 -5.62
C TYR A 110 37.79 22.06 -5.91
N ASP A 111 37.86 23.13 -5.11
CA ASP A 111 39.02 24.04 -5.11
C ASP A 111 40.22 23.37 -4.45
N SER A 112 41.43 23.71 -4.91
CA SER A 112 42.67 22.99 -4.55
C SER A 112 42.93 22.89 -3.05
N GLU A 113 42.50 23.88 -2.27
CA GLU A 113 42.61 23.89 -0.80
C GLU A 113 41.81 22.76 -0.12
N TYR A 114 40.75 22.26 -0.76
CA TYR A 114 39.88 21.19 -0.24
C TYR A 114 40.24 19.80 -0.76
N ARG A 115 41.35 19.66 -1.49
CA ARG A 115 41.89 18.35 -1.90
C ARG A 115 41.99 17.35 -0.74
N PRO A 116 42.46 17.73 0.48
CA PRO A 116 42.50 16.80 1.61
C PRO A 116 41.11 16.26 1.97
N ILE A 117 40.06 17.09 1.89
CA ILE A 117 38.67 16.69 2.18
C ILE A 117 38.18 15.64 1.19
N ALA A 118 38.39 15.87 -0.11
CA ALA A 118 37.98 14.92 -1.15
C ALA A 118 38.69 13.57 -0.99
N LYS A 119 40.00 13.58 -0.68
CA LYS A 119 40.78 12.37 -0.41
C LYS A 119 40.34 11.66 0.87
N PHE A 120 40.05 12.39 1.93
CA PHE A 120 39.55 11.81 3.19
C PHE A 120 38.23 11.07 2.99
N LEU A 121 37.30 11.67 2.25
CA LEU A 121 35.96 11.13 2.05
C LEU A 121 35.91 10.01 1.02
N PHE A 122 36.71 10.12 -0.05
CA PHE A 122 36.55 9.28 -1.25
C PHE A 122 37.84 8.64 -1.76
N GLY A 123 39.00 9.00 -1.19
CA GLY A 123 40.32 8.53 -1.67
C GLY A 123 40.62 7.06 -1.41
N ASN A 124 39.82 6.40 -0.55
CA ASN A 124 39.90 4.96 -0.28
C ASN A 124 38.70 4.18 -0.85
N ILE A 125 37.93 4.79 -1.75
CA ILE A 125 36.72 4.19 -2.33
C ILE A 125 36.91 4.01 -3.83
N MET A 126 36.81 2.77 -4.28
CA MET A 126 36.87 2.40 -5.68
C MET A 126 35.51 2.61 -6.35
N LEU A 127 35.49 3.27 -7.49
CA LEU A 127 34.29 3.45 -8.31
C LEU A 127 34.23 2.36 -9.37
N THR A 128 33.09 1.66 -9.48
CA THR A 128 32.87 0.59 -10.45
C THR A 128 31.65 0.83 -11.33
N GLN A 129 31.60 0.13 -12.47
CA GLN A 129 30.48 0.20 -13.40
C GLN A 129 29.20 -0.47 -12.84
N THR A 130 29.34 -1.60 -12.12
CA THR A 130 28.19 -2.34 -11.58
C THR A 130 28.34 -2.66 -10.09
N GLY A 131 27.22 -2.93 -9.42
CA GLY A 131 27.21 -3.41 -8.03
C GLY A 131 27.92 -4.76 -7.86
N ASN A 132 27.91 -5.62 -8.88
CA ASN A 132 28.64 -6.90 -8.84
C ASN A 132 30.15 -6.65 -8.81
N ASP A 133 30.67 -5.74 -9.64
CA ASP A 133 32.09 -5.39 -9.63
C ASP A 133 32.50 -4.78 -8.27
N ALA A 134 31.64 -3.94 -7.68
CA ALA A 134 31.87 -3.36 -6.36
C ALA A 134 31.92 -4.44 -5.26
N HIS A 135 31.02 -5.43 -5.33
CA HIS A 135 31.00 -6.55 -4.39
C HIS A 135 32.27 -7.42 -4.50
N GLU A 136 32.75 -7.71 -5.70
CA GLU A 136 34.00 -8.47 -5.88
C GLU A 136 35.23 -7.70 -5.36
N LEU A 137 35.30 -6.39 -5.56
CA LEU A 137 36.35 -5.55 -4.95
C LEU A 137 36.27 -5.52 -3.42
N SER A 138 35.07 -5.54 -2.85
CA SER A 138 34.88 -5.61 -1.41
C SER A 138 35.43 -6.91 -0.81
N LYS A 139 35.21 -8.05 -1.46
CA LYS A 139 35.82 -9.34 -1.07
C LYS A 139 37.34 -9.29 -1.11
N ALA A 140 37.91 -8.57 -2.09
CA ALA A 140 39.35 -8.34 -2.19
C ALA A 140 39.90 -7.36 -1.14
N GLY A 141 39.04 -6.76 -0.31
CA GLY A 141 39.43 -5.90 0.80
C GLY A 141 39.45 -4.40 0.47
N TYR A 142 38.79 -3.97 -0.59
CA TYR A 142 38.65 -2.55 -0.92
C TYR A 142 37.26 -2.04 -0.55
N LYS A 143 37.14 -0.75 -0.22
CA LYS A 143 35.81 -0.12 -0.23
C LYS A 143 35.46 0.16 -1.68
N ALA A 144 34.23 -0.15 -2.08
CA ALA A 144 33.82 0.03 -3.47
C ALA A 144 32.39 0.51 -3.56
N VAL A 145 32.12 1.31 -4.58
CA VAL A 145 30.78 1.80 -4.91
C VAL A 145 30.54 1.69 -6.41
N SER A 146 29.34 1.28 -6.78
CA SER A 146 28.93 1.36 -8.19
C SER A 146 28.48 2.78 -8.56
N ILE A 147 28.45 3.10 -9.86
CA ILE A 147 27.81 4.33 -10.35
C ILE A 147 26.35 4.48 -9.92
N ASN A 148 25.66 3.38 -9.61
CA ASN A 148 24.25 3.36 -9.20
C ASN A 148 24.06 3.54 -7.68
N GLY A 149 25.15 3.58 -6.89
CA GLY A 149 25.09 3.84 -5.45
C GLY A 149 24.96 2.59 -4.59
N GLU A 150 25.38 1.41 -5.08
CA GLU A 150 25.61 0.25 -4.21
C GLU A 150 27.02 0.35 -3.62
N PHE A 151 27.11 0.68 -2.33
CA PHE A 151 28.36 0.83 -1.59
C PHE A 151 28.63 -0.39 -0.69
N PHE A 152 29.85 -0.89 -0.73
CA PHE A 152 30.33 -2.00 0.07
C PHE A 152 31.56 -1.59 0.88
N GLU A 153 31.55 -1.95 2.16
CA GLU A 153 32.72 -1.83 3.03
C GLU A 153 33.71 -2.98 2.78
N SER A 154 34.99 -2.74 3.07
CA SER A 154 36.07 -3.72 2.86
C SER A 154 35.85 -5.01 3.66
N LYS A 155 35.97 -6.17 3.01
CA LYS A 155 35.81 -7.51 3.61
C LYS A 155 34.45 -7.73 4.30
N THR A 156 33.42 -7.02 3.86
CA THR A 156 32.06 -7.18 4.39
C THR A 156 31.10 -7.63 3.30
N ASN A 157 30.14 -8.47 3.66
CA ASN A 157 29.04 -8.85 2.75
C ASN A 157 27.84 -7.88 2.89
N ALA A 158 28.00 -6.80 3.65
CA ALA A 158 26.95 -5.81 3.87
C ALA A 158 27.00 -4.75 2.77
N VAL A 159 25.82 -4.40 2.25
CA VAL A 159 25.65 -3.38 1.21
C VAL A 159 24.84 -2.22 1.74
N THR A 160 25.27 -1.00 1.42
CA THR A 160 24.48 0.21 1.54
C THR A 160 23.99 0.60 0.15
N ILE A 161 22.68 0.71 -0.04
CA ILE A 161 22.09 1.08 -1.34
C ILE A 161 21.45 2.45 -1.24
N ASP A 162 21.94 3.40 -2.03
CA ASP A 162 21.32 4.72 -2.14
C ASP A 162 20.20 4.72 -3.19
N ILE A 163 18.95 4.58 -2.75
CA ILE A 163 17.79 4.53 -3.65
C ILE A 163 17.26 5.93 -3.99
N ASN A 164 17.29 6.87 -3.04
CA ASN A 164 16.65 8.18 -3.20
C ASN A 164 17.17 9.24 -2.23
N SER A 165 18.41 9.13 -1.75
CA SER A 165 18.92 10.21 -0.90
C SER A 165 19.03 11.48 -1.73
N LYS A 166 18.50 12.56 -1.19
CA LYS A 166 18.64 13.90 -1.74
C LYS A 166 19.18 14.75 -0.62
N ILE A 167 20.14 15.62 -0.92
CA ILE A 167 20.39 16.77 -0.05
C ILE A 167 19.02 17.42 0.14
N SER A 168 18.54 17.42 1.37
CA SER A 168 17.12 17.66 1.61
C SER A 168 16.78 19.03 1.05
N LYS A 169 15.58 19.19 0.46
CA LYS A 169 15.13 20.52 0.00
C LYS A 169 15.26 21.55 1.12
N LEU A 170 15.15 21.10 2.37
CA LEU A 170 15.41 21.88 3.57
C LEU A 170 16.89 22.28 3.72
N THR A 171 17.87 21.39 3.55
CA THR A 171 19.30 21.76 3.52
C THR A 171 19.58 22.79 2.43
N LYS A 172 18.99 22.62 1.22
CA LYS A 172 19.13 23.59 0.13
C LYS A 172 18.49 24.95 0.48
N ILE A 173 17.30 24.95 1.07
CA ILE A 173 16.61 26.15 1.56
C ILE A 173 17.41 26.86 2.66
N ILE A 174 17.92 26.13 3.65
CA ILE A 174 18.80 26.64 4.72
C ILE A 174 20.10 27.18 4.13
N SER A 175 20.62 26.54 3.09
CA SER A 175 21.86 26.97 2.46
C SER A 175 21.73 28.33 1.76
N GLN A 176 20.53 28.60 1.22
CA GLN A 176 20.18 29.83 0.52
C GLN A 176 19.64 30.93 1.46
N SER A 177 19.14 30.59 2.66
CA SER A 177 18.45 31.53 3.56
C SER A 177 19.32 32.65 4.15
N SER A 178 20.64 32.64 3.94
CA SER A 178 21.54 33.71 4.38
C SER A 178 21.64 34.89 3.41
N THR A 179 20.94 34.84 2.26
CA THR A 179 20.92 35.92 1.26
C THR A 179 19.48 36.35 0.98
N VAL A 180 19.26 37.64 0.67
CA VAL A 180 17.94 38.18 0.32
C VAL A 180 17.35 37.42 -0.89
N ASP A 181 18.18 37.14 -1.90
CA ASP A 181 17.77 36.37 -3.08
C ASP A 181 17.41 34.92 -2.75
N GLY A 182 18.14 34.29 -1.84
CA GLY A 182 17.82 32.94 -1.40
C GLY A 182 16.56 32.85 -0.54
N LEU A 183 16.23 33.89 0.23
CA LEU A 183 14.93 34.02 0.89
C LEU A 183 13.80 34.19 -0.13
N LEU A 184 13.99 35.00 -1.18
CA LEU A 184 13.00 35.17 -2.26
C LEU A 184 12.78 33.87 -3.04
N GLN A 185 13.84 33.11 -3.34
CA GLN A 185 13.73 31.78 -3.96
C GLN A 185 12.99 30.81 -3.03
N THR A 186 13.27 30.84 -1.73
CA THR A 186 12.59 30.01 -0.73
C THR A 186 11.10 30.32 -0.66
N ILE A 187 10.72 31.60 -0.64
CA ILE A 187 9.32 32.05 -0.67
C ILE A 187 8.62 31.53 -1.94
N THR A 188 9.29 31.60 -3.08
CA THR A 188 8.75 31.13 -4.37
C THR A 188 8.55 29.61 -4.36
N LEU A 189 9.53 28.86 -3.86
CA LEU A 189 9.43 27.40 -3.70
C LEU A 189 8.27 27.00 -2.78
N LEU A 190 8.13 27.69 -1.64
CA LEU A 190 7.04 27.47 -0.70
C LEU A 190 5.68 27.80 -1.34
N ARG A 191 5.58 28.92 -2.06
CA ARG A 191 4.36 29.32 -2.77
C ARG A 191 3.93 28.25 -3.79
N ASN A 192 4.87 27.74 -4.59
CA ASN A 192 4.61 26.67 -5.55
C ASN A 192 4.18 25.38 -4.86
N HIS A 193 4.78 25.06 -3.71
CA HIS A 193 4.41 23.89 -2.93
C HIS A 193 2.98 24.00 -2.38
N VAL A 194 2.61 25.16 -1.84
CA VAL A 194 1.25 25.46 -1.35
C VAL A 194 0.23 25.37 -2.49
N GLN A 195 0.55 25.94 -3.66
CA GLN A 195 -0.33 25.86 -4.83
C GLN A 195 -0.55 24.41 -5.29
N LYS A 196 0.50 23.59 -5.34
CA LYS A 196 0.39 22.17 -5.69
C LYS A 196 -0.47 21.40 -4.69
N LYS A 197 -0.30 21.65 -3.39
CA LYS A 197 -1.14 21.06 -2.34
C LYS A 197 -2.60 21.49 -2.48
N LYS A 198 -2.87 22.76 -2.77
CA LYS A 198 -4.25 23.28 -3.00
C LYS A 198 -4.91 22.64 -4.23
N SER A 199 -4.17 22.44 -5.31
CA SER A 199 -4.68 21.72 -6.50
C SER A 199 -5.00 20.26 -6.20
N ASN A 200 -4.12 19.57 -5.47
CA ASN A 200 -4.37 18.18 -5.05
C ASN A 200 -5.58 18.07 -4.13
N LEU A 201 -5.75 19.00 -3.19
CA LEU A 201 -6.93 19.05 -2.31
C LEU A 201 -8.22 19.17 -3.13
N LYS A 202 -8.26 20.08 -4.11
CA LYS A 202 -9.41 20.22 -5.02
C LYS A 202 -9.74 18.91 -5.76
N LYS A 203 -8.73 18.17 -6.22
CA LYS A 203 -8.93 16.86 -6.88
C LYS A 203 -9.51 15.82 -5.92
N ILE A 204 -9.02 15.78 -4.68
CA ILE A 204 -9.53 14.89 -3.64
C ILE A 204 -10.99 15.22 -3.32
N GLU A 205 -11.32 16.50 -3.14
CA GLU A 205 -12.69 16.95 -2.89
C GLU A 205 -13.64 16.61 -4.05
N GLN A 206 -13.19 16.73 -5.30
CA GLN A 206 -13.98 16.30 -6.46
C GLN A 206 -14.25 14.79 -6.44
N LYS A 207 -13.23 13.98 -6.14
CA LYS A 207 -13.37 12.52 -6.02
C LYS A 207 -14.31 12.15 -4.87
N LEU A 208 -14.22 12.84 -3.74
CA LEU A 208 -15.12 12.63 -2.60
C LEU A 208 -16.58 12.90 -2.99
N ARG A 209 -16.86 14.04 -3.66
CA ARG A 209 -18.22 14.36 -4.14
C ARG A 209 -18.75 13.30 -5.11
N TYR A 210 -17.90 12.82 -6.03
CA TYR A 210 -18.28 11.74 -6.95
C TYR A 210 -18.64 10.45 -6.20
N LEU A 211 -17.81 10.03 -5.25
CA LEU A 211 -18.04 8.82 -4.46
C LEU A 211 -19.29 8.93 -3.58
N MET A 212 -19.56 10.10 -3.00
CA MET A 212 -20.80 10.33 -2.24
C MET A 212 -22.04 10.19 -3.13
N LYS A 213 -22.00 10.69 -4.37
CA LYS A 213 -23.12 10.53 -5.31
C LYS A 213 -23.33 9.05 -5.69
N GLN A 214 -22.25 8.30 -5.90
CA GLN A 214 -22.33 6.86 -6.18
C GLN A 214 -22.89 6.07 -4.99
N LEU A 215 -22.46 6.42 -3.77
CA LEU A 215 -22.99 5.80 -2.55
C LEU A 215 -24.50 6.04 -2.43
N GLN A 216 -24.96 7.27 -2.65
CA GLN A 216 -26.38 7.60 -2.59
C GLN A 216 -27.20 6.80 -3.61
N VAL A 217 -26.72 6.64 -4.84
CA VAL A 217 -27.39 5.81 -5.86
C VAL A 217 -27.45 4.35 -5.40
N SER A 218 -26.33 3.79 -4.94
CA SER A 218 -26.26 2.41 -4.46
C SER A 218 -27.19 2.16 -3.25
N GLU A 219 -27.30 3.11 -2.31
CA GLU A 219 -28.23 3.02 -1.18
C GLU A 219 -29.68 3.01 -1.63
N THR A 220 -30.04 3.83 -2.63
CA THR A 220 -31.40 3.82 -3.20
C THR A 220 -31.72 2.50 -3.93
N GLU A 221 -30.76 1.96 -4.69
CA GLU A 221 -30.91 0.67 -5.37
C GLU A 221 -31.05 -0.49 -4.38
N LEU A 222 -30.27 -0.47 -3.29
CA LEU A 222 -30.38 -1.44 -2.20
C LEU A 222 -31.76 -1.37 -1.53
N GLY A 223 -32.25 -0.15 -1.26
CA GLY A 223 -33.59 0.07 -0.70
C GLY A 223 -34.69 -0.50 -1.60
N ASN A 224 -34.63 -0.21 -2.90
CA ASN A 224 -35.59 -0.75 -3.88
C ASN A 224 -35.55 -2.27 -3.95
N THR A 225 -34.34 -2.85 -4.04
CA THR A 225 -34.15 -4.30 -4.10
C THR A 225 -34.67 -4.99 -2.84
N SER A 226 -34.41 -4.41 -1.66
CA SER A 226 -34.93 -4.90 -0.38
C SER A 226 -36.46 -4.89 -0.36
N HIS A 227 -37.08 -3.82 -0.83
CA HIS A 227 -38.55 -3.72 -0.92
C HIS A 227 -39.14 -4.74 -1.89
N SER A 228 -38.54 -4.92 -3.08
CA SER A 228 -38.95 -5.95 -4.03
C SER A 228 -38.80 -7.36 -3.45
N ASN A 229 -37.70 -7.64 -2.73
CA ASN A 229 -37.49 -8.93 -2.08
C ASN A 229 -38.55 -9.22 -1.01
N SER A 230 -38.88 -8.24 -0.16
CA SER A 230 -39.94 -8.37 0.85
C SER A 230 -41.31 -8.65 0.20
N THR A 231 -41.59 -7.98 -0.92
CA THR A 231 -42.82 -8.20 -1.70
C THR A 231 -42.87 -9.62 -2.27
N LEU A 232 -41.79 -10.08 -2.89
CA LEU A 232 -41.68 -11.44 -3.42
C LEU A 232 -41.80 -12.50 -2.32
N GLN A 233 -41.19 -12.29 -1.15
CA GLN A 233 -41.36 -13.18 0.01
C GLN A 233 -42.84 -13.28 0.43
N SER A 234 -43.54 -12.15 0.48
CA SER A 234 -44.97 -12.12 0.81
C SER A 234 -45.82 -12.87 -0.22
N GLN A 235 -45.50 -12.72 -1.51
CA GLN A 235 -46.16 -13.45 -2.60
C GLN A 235 -45.89 -14.96 -2.53
N ILE A 236 -44.65 -15.37 -2.27
CA ILE A 236 -44.28 -16.77 -2.08
C ILE A 236 -45.06 -17.36 -0.90
N HIS A 237 -45.10 -16.65 0.23
CA HIS A 237 -45.84 -17.12 1.40
C HIS A 237 -47.33 -17.31 1.10
N ALA A 238 -47.96 -16.36 0.39
CA ALA A 238 -49.34 -16.50 -0.05
C ALA A 238 -49.56 -17.70 -0.97
N LYS A 239 -48.65 -17.95 -1.92
CA LYS A 239 -48.70 -19.10 -2.83
C LYS A 239 -48.51 -20.43 -2.11
N VAL A 240 -47.60 -20.50 -1.13
CA VAL A 240 -47.39 -21.69 -0.29
C VAL A 240 -48.64 -22.00 0.51
N ASN A 241 -49.25 -21.00 1.14
CA ASN A 241 -50.50 -21.17 1.89
C ASN A 241 -51.64 -21.69 0.99
N LEU A 242 -51.76 -21.14 -0.22
CA LEU A 242 -52.74 -21.61 -1.19
C LEU A 242 -52.48 -23.07 -1.61
N SER A 243 -51.22 -23.44 -1.85
CA SER A 243 -50.84 -24.82 -2.18
C SER A 243 -51.18 -25.78 -1.05
N ASN A 244 -50.95 -25.39 0.21
CA ASN A 244 -51.30 -26.20 1.37
C ASN A 244 -52.82 -26.42 1.46
N ASN A 245 -53.62 -25.38 1.21
CA ASN A 245 -55.07 -25.49 1.17
C ASN A 245 -55.55 -26.44 0.06
N PHE A 246 -54.95 -26.38 -1.13
CA PHE A 246 -55.27 -27.31 -2.21
C PHE A 246 -54.87 -28.75 -1.86
N SER A 247 -53.69 -28.96 -1.28
CA SER A 247 -53.25 -30.29 -0.82
C SER A 247 -54.21 -30.89 0.20
N GLN A 248 -54.66 -30.08 1.18
CA GLN A 248 -55.66 -30.51 2.16
C GLN A 248 -56.97 -30.87 1.46
N ARG A 249 -57.44 -30.05 0.52
CA ARG A 249 -58.67 -30.32 -0.22
C ARG A 249 -58.61 -31.58 -1.06
N ILE A 250 -57.47 -31.84 -1.71
CA ILE A 250 -57.23 -33.08 -2.46
C ILE A 250 -57.30 -34.29 -1.52
N SER A 251 -56.69 -34.19 -0.34
CA SER A 251 -56.76 -35.26 0.67
C SER A 251 -58.19 -35.52 1.12
N GLU A 252 -58.98 -34.47 1.38
CA GLU A 252 -60.40 -34.61 1.75
C GLU A 252 -61.21 -35.30 0.65
N LEU A 253 -61.00 -34.89 -0.62
CA LEU A 253 -61.70 -35.48 -1.77
C LEU A 253 -61.34 -36.94 -1.98
N ARG A 254 -60.08 -37.33 -1.80
CA ARG A 254 -59.65 -38.75 -1.85
C ARG A 254 -60.35 -39.60 -0.79
N VAL A 255 -60.43 -39.10 0.45
CA VAL A 255 -61.17 -39.80 1.52
C VAL A 255 -62.66 -39.93 1.18
N GLN A 256 -63.26 -38.92 0.54
CA GLN A 256 -64.65 -39.01 0.08
C GLN A 256 -64.82 -40.04 -1.04
N GLU A 257 -63.92 -40.08 -2.02
CA GLU A 257 -63.89 -41.06 -3.10
C GLU A 257 -63.78 -42.50 -2.56
N GLU A 258 -62.86 -42.74 -1.63
CA GLU A 258 -62.70 -44.05 -0.96
C GLU A 258 -63.97 -44.49 -0.23
N ARG A 259 -64.74 -43.56 0.35
CA ARG A 259 -66.02 -43.85 1.01
C ARG A 259 -67.17 -44.10 0.03
N LEU A 260 -67.08 -43.64 -1.21
CA LEU A 260 -68.10 -43.90 -2.23
C LEU A 260 -67.96 -45.32 -2.80
N SER A 261 -66.75 -45.86 -2.90
CA SER A 261 -66.50 -47.23 -3.36
C SER A 261 -67.34 -48.31 -2.64
N PRO A 262 -67.34 -48.42 -1.30
CA PRO A 262 -68.17 -49.40 -0.61
C PRO A 262 -69.68 -49.13 -0.77
N LYS A 263 -70.10 -47.87 -0.91
CA LYS A 263 -71.50 -47.53 -1.18
C LYS A 263 -71.94 -48.00 -2.57
N ILE A 264 -71.08 -47.84 -3.59
CA ILE A 264 -71.35 -48.35 -4.93
C ILE A 264 -71.48 -49.88 -4.89
N ILE A 265 -70.55 -50.58 -4.21
CA ILE A 265 -70.62 -52.04 -4.04
C ILE A 265 -71.93 -52.46 -3.35
N GLN A 266 -72.32 -51.77 -2.26
CA GLN A 266 -73.55 -52.05 -1.53
C GLN A 266 -74.81 -51.82 -2.38
N ILE A 267 -74.83 -50.76 -3.19
CA ILE A 267 -75.97 -50.48 -4.08
C ILE A 267 -76.02 -51.53 -5.20
N SER A 268 -74.89 -51.87 -5.81
CA SER A 268 -74.83 -52.90 -6.86
C SER A 268 -75.30 -54.26 -6.36
N SER A 269 -74.87 -54.70 -5.17
CA SER A 269 -75.35 -55.95 -4.58
C SER A 269 -76.84 -55.91 -4.25
N SER A 270 -77.36 -54.74 -3.86
CA SER A 270 -78.80 -54.55 -3.64
C SER A 270 -79.60 -54.63 -4.94
N ILE A 271 -79.09 -54.07 -6.03
CA ILE A 271 -79.68 -54.17 -7.37
C ILE A 271 -79.69 -55.64 -7.82
N GLU A 272 -78.56 -56.34 -7.75
CA GLU A 272 -78.46 -57.74 -8.13
C GLU A 272 -79.43 -58.63 -7.34
N SER A 273 -79.55 -58.40 -6.02
CA SER A 273 -80.54 -59.07 -5.18
C SER A 273 -81.99 -58.83 -5.63
N LEU A 274 -82.34 -57.59 -5.97
CA LEU A 274 -83.66 -57.25 -6.49
C LEU A 274 -83.92 -57.88 -7.86
N GLU A 275 -82.93 -57.91 -8.75
CA GLU A 275 -83.03 -58.58 -10.05
C GLU A 275 -83.25 -60.09 -9.91
N GLN A 276 -82.52 -60.75 -9.00
CA GLN A 276 -82.74 -62.16 -8.69
C GLN A 276 -84.15 -62.41 -8.15
N ARG A 277 -84.66 -61.53 -7.25
CA ARG A 277 -86.04 -61.62 -6.75
C ARG A 277 -87.06 -61.45 -7.87
N ILE A 278 -86.85 -60.49 -8.79
CA ILE A 278 -87.73 -60.30 -9.96
C ILE A 278 -87.71 -61.55 -10.85
N LYS A 279 -86.53 -62.14 -11.08
CA LYS A 279 -86.40 -63.38 -11.86
C LYS A 279 -87.15 -64.54 -11.21
N LEU A 280 -86.97 -64.76 -9.91
CA LEU A 280 -87.68 -65.80 -9.16
C LEU A 280 -89.20 -65.60 -9.18
N VAL A 281 -89.69 -64.37 -9.08
CA VAL A 281 -91.13 -64.07 -9.20
C VAL A 281 -91.63 -64.38 -10.61
N LYS A 282 -90.86 -64.03 -11.66
CA LYS A 282 -91.21 -64.39 -13.05
C LYS A 282 -91.23 -65.90 -13.27
N GLU A 283 -90.26 -66.63 -12.75
CA GLU A 283 -90.19 -68.10 -12.83
C GLU A 283 -91.34 -68.76 -12.06
N ASN A 284 -91.66 -68.27 -10.86
CA ASN A 284 -92.79 -68.76 -10.06
C ASN A 284 -94.16 -68.47 -10.71
N TYR A 285 -94.33 -67.30 -11.36
CA TYR A 285 -95.55 -66.99 -12.11
C TYR A 285 -95.65 -67.79 -13.42
N SER A 286 -94.53 -68.00 -14.12
CA SER A 286 -94.45 -68.87 -15.30
C SER A 286 -94.75 -70.34 -14.97
N TYR A 287 -94.33 -70.82 -13.79
CA TYR A 287 -94.63 -72.17 -13.32
C TYR A 287 -96.07 -72.30 -12.79
N ALA A 288 -96.59 -71.25 -12.13
CA ALA A 288 -97.98 -71.21 -11.69
C ALA A 288 -98.96 -71.23 -12.87
N GLU A 289 -98.67 -70.56 -13.99
CA GLU A 289 -99.50 -70.71 -15.20
C GLU A 289 -99.41 -72.13 -15.78
N GLN A 290 -98.25 -72.79 -15.79
CA GLN A 290 -98.18 -74.18 -16.27
C GLN A 290 -98.90 -75.18 -15.35
N VAL A 291 -98.84 -75.03 -14.01
CA VAL A 291 -99.55 -75.92 -13.07
C VAL A 291 -101.07 -75.65 -13.07
N THR A 292 -101.49 -74.40 -13.28
CA THR A 292 -102.93 -74.07 -13.37
C THR A 292 -103.52 -74.46 -14.72
N ILE A 293 -102.72 -74.47 -15.80
CA ILE A 293 -103.15 -74.92 -17.14
C ILE A 293 -103.09 -76.45 -17.25
N SER A 294 -102.15 -77.15 -16.61
CA SER A 294 -102.10 -78.62 -16.61
C SER A 294 -103.12 -79.31 -15.70
N ASN A 295 -103.73 -78.61 -14.73
CA ASN A 295 -104.85 -79.15 -13.95
C ASN A 295 -106.24 -78.76 -14.51
N LYS A 296 -106.29 -78.27 -15.75
CA LYS A 296 -107.53 -77.88 -16.44
C LYS A 296 -107.64 -78.41 -17.87
N ILE A 297 -107.05 -79.58 -18.13
CA ILE A 297 -107.32 -80.46 -19.28
C ILE A 297 -107.62 -81.84 -18.73
#